data_AF-A0A9P0CDN8-F1
#
_entry.id   AF-A0A9P0CDN8-F1
#
_cell.length_a   1.000
_cell.length_b   1.000
_cell.length_c   1.000
_cell.angle_alpha   90.00
_cell.angle_beta   90.00
_cell.angle_gamma   90.00
#
_symmetry.space_group_name_H-M   'P 1'
#
loop_
_entity.id
_entity.type
_entity.pdbx_description
1 polymer ?
#
loop_
_entity_poly.entity_id
_entity_poly.type
_entity_poly.pdbx_seq_one_letter_code
_entity_poly.pdbx_strand_id
1 'polypeptide(L)'
;MVSTDDILNLKKWWPPLYKKIVLSDDSKGKKIPKEQKLSFTPSQFYEFSYSSEHPGKVVTNTFIGGIMKNSFDLLQCRQLKICISSIPQAYPAGNVPMNKKKTRQY
;
A
#
# COMPACT_ATOMS: atom_id res chain seq x y z
N MET A 1 12.93 -16.01 8.31
CA MET A 1 13.20 -14.95 9.31
C MET A 1 13.46 -13.67 8.55
N VAL A 2 12.93 -12.53 9.02
CA VAL A 2 13.22 -11.20 8.47
C VAL A 2 14.57 -10.76 9.03
N SER A 3 15.52 -10.41 8.16
CA SER A 3 16.83 -9.89 8.59
C SER A 3 16.76 -8.38 8.82
N THR A 4 17.71 -7.83 9.58
CA THR A 4 17.81 -6.38 9.77
C THR A 4 18.02 -5.64 8.45
N ASP A 5 18.76 -6.25 7.52
CA ASP A 5 19.02 -5.69 6.18
C ASP A 5 17.75 -5.60 5.33
N ASP A 6 16.79 -6.49 5.56
CA ASP A 6 15.46 -6.39 4.96
C ASP A 6 14.78 -5.13 5.49
N ILE A 7 14.84 -4.83 6.80
CA ILE A 7 14.20 -3.63 7.37
C ILE A 7 14.85 -2.34 6.86
N LEU A 8 16.18 -2.28 6.79
CA LEU A 8 16.94 -1.09 6.39
C LEU A 8 16.72 -0.71 4.92
N ASN A 9 16.48 -1.69 4.04
CA ASN A 9 16.24 -1.47 2.62
C ASN A 9 14.76 -1.33 2.27
N LEU A 10 14.01 -0.52 3.03
CA LEU A 10 12.57 -0.28 2.86
C LEU A 10 12.18 -0.16 1.37
N LYS A 11 12.85 0.74 0.63
CA LYS A 11 12.60 1.04 -0.79
C LYS A 11 12.65 -0.18 -1.72
N LYS A 12 13.41 -1.22 -1.36
CA LYS A 12 13.62 -2.41 -2.20
C LYS A 12 12.50 -3.43 -2.02
N TRP A 13 12.05 -3.67 -0.79
CA TRP A 13 11.07 -4.73 -0.50
C TRP A 13 9.63 -4.25 -0.41
N TRP A 14 9.36 -2.97 -0.10
CA TRP A 14 7.98 -2.51 0.05
C TRP A 14 7.18 -2.54 -1.26
N PRO A 15 7.70 -2.10 -2.44
CA PRO A 15 6.89 -2.05 -3.66
C PRO A 15 6.30 -3.39 -4.14
N PRO A 16 7.02 -4.52 -4.03
CA PRO A 16 6.46 -5.81 -4.44
C PRO A 16 5.47 -6.39 -3.42
N LEU A 17 5.55 -6.01 -2.14
CA LEU A 17 4.68 -6.53 -1.09
C LEU A 17 3.44 -5.66 -0.86
N TYR A 18 3.57 -4.34 -1.02
CA TYR A 18 2.56 -3.36 -0.62
C TYR A 18 2.20 -2.41 -1.77
N LYS A 19 0.90 -2.11 -1.85
CA LYS A 19 0.34 -1.19 -2.83
C LYS A 19 0.74 0.25 -2.51
N LYS A 20 1.19 0.99 -3.54
CA LYS A 20 1.55 2.42 -3.41
C LYS A 20 0.34 3.34 -3.17
N ILE A 21 -0.79 3.06 -3.81
CA ILE A 21 -2.04 3.82 -3.67
C ILE A 21 -3.10 2.83 -3.25
N VAL A 22 -3.68 3.04 -2.08
CA VAL A 22 -4.72 2.18 -1.52
C VAL A 22 -5.99 2.99 -1.38
N LEU A 23 -7.08 2.49 -1.95
CA LEU A 23 -8.41 3.05 -1.74
C LEU A 23 -9.09 2.31 -0.60
N SER A 24 -10.00 2.98 0.09
CA SER A 24 -10.81 2.31 1.10
C SER A 24 -11.58 1.16 0.48
N ASP A 25 -11.79 0.10 1.25
CA ASP A 25 -12.61 -1.05 0.83
C ASP A 25 -14.01 -0.60 0.40
N ASP A 26 -14.52 0.48 0.97
CA ASP A 26 -15.81 1.07 0.61
C ASP A 26 -15.81 1.76 -0.76
N SER A 27 -14.66 2.22 -1.23
CA SER A 27 -14.50 2.91 -2.52
C SER A 27 -13.97 2.02 -3.64
N LYS A 28 -13.22 0.98 -3.28
CA LYS A 28 -12.51 0.11 -4.21
C LYS A 28 -13.50 -0.69 -5.07
N GLY A 29 -13.33 -0.62 -6.39
CA GLY A 29 -14.17 -1.35 -7.37
C GLY A 29 -15.60 -0.83 -7.52
N LYS A 30 -16.02 0.16 -6.72
CA LYS A 30 -17.35 0.76 -6.81
C LYS A 30 -17.38 1.94 -7.79
N LYS A 31 -18.56 2.19 -8.37
CA LYS A 31 -18.83 3.27 -9.33
C LYS A 31 -19.02 4.62 -8.63
N ILE A 32 -18.07 4.97 -7.77
CA ILE A 32 -18.02 6.25 -7.04
C ILE A 32 -17.16 7.24 -7.86
N PRO A 33 -17.55 8.52 -7.97
CA PRO A 33 -16.72 9.58 -8.58
C PRO A 33 -15.32 9.62 -7.96
N LYS A 34 -14.31 9.97 -8.76
CA LYS A 34 -12.90 9.90 -8.32
C LYS A 34 -12.63 10.81 -7.12
N GLU A 35 -13.29 11.96 -7.06
CA GLU A 35 -13.14 12.96 -5.99
C GLU A 35 -13.70 12.48 -4.65
N GLN A 36 -14.64 11.54 -4.68
CA GLN A 36 -15.29 10.97 -3.49
C GLN A 36 -14.62 9.69 -2.99
N LYS A 37 -13.63 9.17 -3.74
CA LYS A 37 -12.89 7.97 -3.33
C LYS A 37 -11.90 8.33 -2.23
N LEU A 38 -12.02 7.63 -1.11
CA LEU A 38 -11.09 7.80 -0.01
C LEU A 38 -9.80 7.02 -0.27
N SER A 39 -8.67 7.71 -0.29
CA SER A 39 -7.33 7.12 -0.33
C SER A 39 -6.73 6.98 1.07
N PHE A 40 -5.94 5.94 1.27
CA PHE A 40 -5.15 5.74 2.48
C PHE A 40 -4.08 6.83 2.59
N THR A 41 -4.31 7.76 3.53
CA THR A 41 -3.40 8.87 3.82
C THR A 41 -3.14 8.85 5.32
N PRO A 42 -2.00 8.29 5.81
CA PRO A 42 -1.78 8.09 7.24
C PRO A 42 -1.95 9.36 8.09
N SER A 43 -1.61 10.53 7.54
CA SER A 43 -1.77 11.82 8.24
C SER A 43 -3.22 12.23 8.51
N GLN A 44 -4.22 11.55 7.94
CA GLN A 44 -5.65 11.82 8.15
C GLN A 44 -6.23 11.00 9.31
N PHE A 45 -5.47 10.07 9.88
CA PHE A 45 -5.95 9.14 10.89
C PHE A 45 -5.13 9.25 12.16
N TYR A 46 -5.80 9.02 13.30
CA TYR A 46 -5.18 9.10 14.62
C TYR A 46 -5.02 7.72 15.27
N GLU A 47 -5.66 6.70 14.71
CA GLU A 47 -5.60 5.34 15.21
C GLU A 47 -5.52 4.34 14.04
N PHE A 48 -4.66 3.34 14.20
CA PHE A 48 -4.47 2.25 13.27
C PHE A 48 -4.58 0.93 14.03
N SER A 49 -5.48 0.07 13.60
CA SER A 49 -5.66 -1.27 14.15
C SER A 49 -5.28 -2.31 13.10
N TYR A 50 -4.40 -3.22 13.50
CA TYR A 50 -3.97 -4.35 12.69
C TYR A 50 -4.32 -5.65 13.44
N SER A 51 -4.80 -6.65 12.71
CA SER A 51 -5.05 -8.00 13.24
C SER A 51 -4.29 -9.03 12.42
N SER A 52 -3.65 -9.98 13.11
CA SER A 52 -2.97 -11.11 12.47
C SER A 52 -3.92 -12.05 11.73
N GLU A 53 -5.22 -12.03 12.06
CA GLU A 53 -6.25 -12.81 11.36
C GLU A 53 -6.46 -12.31 9.92
N HIS A 54 -6.18 -11.03 9.66
CA HIS A 54 -6.37 -10.38 8.36
C HIS A 54 -5.08 -9.71 7.89
N PRO A 55 -4.04 -10.49 7.51
CA PRO A 55 -2.77 -9.94 7.09
C PRO A 55 -2.93 -8.94 5.94
N GLY A 56 -2.22 -7.81 6.06
CA GLY A 56 -2.27 -6.76 5.05
C GLY A 56 -3.48 -5.83 5.09
N LYS A 57 -4.44 -6.10 5.98
CA LYS A 57 -5.58 -5.21 6.19
C LYS A 57 -5.31 -4.29 7.37
N VAL A 58 -5.54 -3.00 7.19
CA VAL A 58 -5.50 -2.01 8.27
C VAL A 58 -6.87 -1.36 8.41
N VAL A 59 -7.32 -1.24 9.65
CA VAL A 59 -8.49 -0.46 10.01
C VAL A 59 -8.00 0.84 10.64
N THR A 60 -8.61 1.95 10.27
CA THR A 60 -8.20 3.29 10.71
C THR A 60 -9.37 4.09 11.23
N ASN A 61 -9.11 4.92 12.23
CA ASN A 61 -10.10 5.84 12.77
C ASN A 61 -9.58 7.28 12.67
N THR A 62 -10.49 8.22 12.40
CA THR A 62 -10.20 9.66 12.34
C THR A 62 -9.96 10.28 13.72
N PHE A 63 -10.33 9.58 14.79
CA PHE A 63 -10.06 9.94 16.18
C PHE A 63 -9.77 8.66 16.95
N ILE A 64 -9.02 8.77 18.05
CA ILE A 64 -8.77 7.64 18.96
C ILE A 64 -10.09 7.18 19.56
N GLY A 65 -10.46 5.91 19.36
CA GLY A 65 -11.76 5.37 19.80
C GLY A 65 -12.95 5.86 18.98
N GLY A 66 -12.71 6.47 17.81
CA GLY A 66 -13.74 7.00 16.94
C GLY A 66 -14.69 5.92 16.38
N ILE A 67 -15.94 6.32 16.11
CA ILE A 67 -16.96 5.44 15.52
C ILE A 67 -16.74 5.26 14.01
N MET A 68 -16.24 6.30 13.34
CA MET A 68 -15.95 6.27 11.90
C MET A 68 -14.68 5.48 11.63
N LYS A 69 -14.83 4.31 10.99
CA LYS A 69 -13.74 3.41 10.65
C LYS A 69 -13.61 3.26 9.15
N ASN A 70 -12.38 3.32 8.66
CA ASN A 70 -12.07 3.04 7.26
C ASN A 70 -11.12 1.85 7.19
N SER A 71 -11.43 0.91 6.29
CA SER A 71 -10.61 -0.28 6.06
C SER A 71 -9.84 -0.16 4.74
N PHE A 72 -8.59 -0.61 4.76
CA PHE A 72 -7.71 -0.57 3.60
C PHE A 72 -6.94 -1.89 3.44
N ASP A 73 -6.97 -2.45 2.23
CA ASP A 73 -6.18 -3.64 1.85
C ASP A 73 -4.84 -3.20 1.21
N LEU A 74 -3.78 -3.26 2.02
CA LEU A 74 -2.44 -2.78 1.69
C LEU A 74 -1.63 -3.77 0.84
N LEU A 75 -1.93 -5.07 0.87
CA LEU A 75 -1.09 -6.09 0.21
C LEU A 75 -1.25 -6.06 -1.31
N GLN A 76 -0.15 -6.12 -2.03
CA GLN A 76 -0.15 -6.23 -3.49
C GLN A 76 -0.77 -7.56 -3.94
N CYS A 77 -0.43 -8.66 -3.25
CA CYS A 77 -0.88 -10.02 -3.57
C CYS A 77 -1.21 -10.80 -2.29
N ARG A 78 -2.42 -11.37 -2.21
CA ARG A 78 -2.88 -12.14 -1.04
C ARG A 78 -2.24 -13.54 -0.92
N GLN A 79 -1.61 -14.03 -1.99
CA GLN A 79 -1.06 -15.39 -2.07
C GLN A 79 0.44 -15.48 -1.74
N LEU A 80 1.09 -14.39 -1.35
CA LEU A 80 2.50 -14.43 -1.00
C LEU A 80 2.69 -15.23 0.29
N LYS A 81 3.11 -16.50 0.16
CA LYS A 81 3.90 -17.17 1.21
C LYS A 81 5.19 -16.36 1.32
N ILE A 82 5.22 -15.43 2.26
CA ILE A 82 6.26 -14.40 2.39
C ILE A 82 7.62 -15.08 2.59
N CYS A 83 8.45 -15.03 1.55
CA CYS A 83 9.89 -15.13 1.70
C CYS A 83 10.48 -13.87 1.05
N ILE A 84 10.95 -12.94 1.88
CA ILE A 84 11.49 -11.64 1.42
C ILE A 84 12.69 -11.85 0.48
N SER A 85 13.39 -12.97 0.62
CA SER A 85 14.55 -13.33 -0.18
C SER A 85 14.24 -13.82 -1.61
N SER A 86 12.98 -14.12 -1.95
CA SER A 86 12.62 -14.66 -3.27
C SER A 86 11.85 -13.70 -4.16
N ILE A 87 11.72 -12.44 -3.77
CA ILE A 87 10.93 -11.47 -4.55
C ILE A 87 11.76 -10.98 -5.74
N PRO A 88 11.35 -11.24 -6.99
CA PRO A 88 12.05 -10.72 -8.16
C PRO A 88 11.97 -9.20 -8.19
N GLN A 89 13.08 -8.56 -8.55
CA GLN A 89 13.17 -7.10 -8.69
C GLN A 89 12.10 -6.61 -9.68
N ALA A 90 11.23 -5.68 -9.25
CA ALA A 90 10.08 -5.22 -10.03
C ALA A 90 10.47 -4.59 -11.40
N TYR A 91 11.69 -4.06 -11.50
CA TYR A 91 12.27 -3.57 -12.75
C TYR A 91 13.73 -4.03 -12.83
N PRO A 92 14.17 -4.64 -13.94
CA PRO A 92 15.59 -4.88 -14.15
C PRO A 92 16.34 -3.55 -14.12
N ALA A 93 17.56 -3.54 -13.57
CA ALA A 93 18.39 -2.34 -13.46
C ALA A 93 18.47 -1.64 -14.84
N GLY A 94 18.10 -0.36 -14.89
CA GLY A 94 18.14 0.46 -16.10
C GLY A 94 16.81 0.65 -16.85
N ASN A 95 15.75 -0.10 -16.53
CA ASN A 95 14.48 -0.04 -17.29
C ASN A 95 13.30 0.42 -16.43
N VAL A 96 13.26 1.70 -16.09
CA VAL A 96 11.99 2.36 -15.75
C VAL A 96 11.49 3.02 -17.04
N PRO A 97 10.42 2.52 -17.69
CA PRO A 97 9.91 3.15 -18.90
C PRO A 97 9.45 4.57 -18.58
N MET A 98 10.23 5.56 -19.03
CA MET A 98 9.92 6.97 -18.88
C MET A 98 8.71 7.29 -19.74
N ASN A 99 7.60 7.67 -19.10
CA ASN A 99 6.37 8.03 -19.80
C ASN A 99 6.62 9.29 -20.65
N LYS A 100 6.62 9.15 -21.98
CA LYS A 100 6.86 10.24 -22.94
C LYS A 100 5.88 11.42 -22.79
N LYS A 101 4.71 11.21 -22.18
CA LYS A 101 3.75 12.29 -21.89
C LYS A 101 4.21 13.19 -20.74
N LYS A 102 5.18 12.75 -19.93
CA LYS A 102 5.70 13.49 -18.77
C LYS A 102 6.91 14.37 -19.09
N THR A 103 7.55 14.16 -20.25
CA THR A 103 8.76 14.90 -20.68
C THR A 103 8.47 16.13 -21.54
N ARG A 104 7.20 16.48 -21.81
CA ARG A 104 6.85 17.70 -22.54
C ARG A 104 6.39 18.80 -21.59
N GLN A 105 7.33 19.43 -20.88
CA GLN A 105 7.23 20.80 -20.37
C GLN A 105 8.63 21.27 -19.99
N TYR A 106 9.49 21.53 -20.97
CA TYR A 106 10.56 22.54 -20.93
C TYR A 106 10.86 22.92 -22.38
#